data_AF-A0A933T8R0-F1
#
_entry.id   AF-A0A933T8R0-F1
#
_cell.length_a   1.000
_cell.length_b   1.000
_cell.length_c   1.000
_cell.angle_alpha   90.00
_cell.angle_beta   90.00
_cell.angle_gamma   90.00
#
_symmetry.space_group_name_H-M   'P 1'
#
loop_
_entity.id
_entity.type
_entity.pdbx_description
1 polymer ?
#
loop_
_entity_poly.entity_id
_entity_poly.type
_entity_poly.pdbx_seq_one_letter_code
_entity_poly.pdbx_strand_id
1 'polypeptide(L)'
;MTNSIREIEGNEVIFIIGSNTKETHPVIANRMIKAYRNGAKIIVADPRRVPMARFAELFLNLKPGTDVALLNGIAHVILKEGLHNKEFINNRTEGFDEWKKSVEDFTPDYVEKITGVDRGDIIKAAKLYGSSQRAGIFYTMGITQHTCGTDNVNAVANLALITGNIGKPSAGINPLRGQNNVQGASDAGCMPNVYPGYQRVDLPDIKHKFESAWGASLSPHAGLKSTEMIPAALDGTLKALYIMGENPVITDPNIEHTIKALNAIEFLVVQDIFMTETAELADVVLPAACFAEKDGTFSNTERKVQRVRRAVIPPGEAKDDISIITELSKRLGYTMEYNSPEEILEEFGRVWPAIAGITYGRIEKHGIQWPCPTKDHPGTTYLYKGGFPRGKVHFTPTAYTPPA
;
A
#
# COMPACT_ATOMS: atom_id res chain seq x y z
N MET A 1 -3.66 -2.89 3.65
CA MET A 1 -4.64 -2.73 4.77
C MET A 1 -4.19 -3.49 6.01
N THR A 2 -4.63 -3.11 7.22
CA THR A 2 -4.44 -3.93 8.44
C THR A 2 -5.57 -4.95 8.64
N ASN A 3 -6.77 -4.66 8.15
CA ASN A 3 -7.96 -5.51 8.29
C ASN A 3 -8.45 -6.00 6.91
N SER A 4 -9.41 -6.94 6.92
CA SER A 4 -10.02 -7.46 5.71
C SER A 4 -11.13 -6.55 5.17
N ILE A 5 -11.41 -6.63 3.86
CA ILE A 5 -12.54 -5.98 3.20
C ILE A 5 -13.87 -6.46 3.78
N ARG A 6 -13.97 -7.73 4.20
CA ARG A 6 -15.20 -8.27 4.80
C ARG A 6 -15.52 -7.64 6.15
N GLU A 7 -14.50 -7.26 6.92
CA GLU A 7 -14.69 -6.67 8.24
C GLU A 7 -15.24 -5.24 8.20
N ILE A 8 -15.21 -4.58 7.05
CA ILE A 8 -15.77 -3.23 6.84
C ILE A 8 -17.24 -3.17 7.26
N GLU A 9 -18.00 -4.24 7.04
CA GLU A 9 -19.42 -4.30 7.38
C GLU A 9 -19.70 -4.23 8.89
N GLY A 10 -18.68 -4.55 9.71
CA GLY A 10 -18.77 -4.52 11.17
C GLY A 10 -18.22 -3.24 11.82
N ASN A 11 -17.76 -2.27 11.02
CA ASN A 11 -17.31 -0.97 11.52
C ASN A 11 -18.48 -0.17 12.10
N GLU A 12 -18.26 0.46 13.25
CA GLU A 12 -19.18 1.46 13.82
C GLU A 12 -18.93 2.84 13.22
N VAL A 13 -17.66 3.15 12.95
CA VAL A 13 -17.23 4.38 12.29
C VAL A 13 -16.30 4.03 11.15
N ILE A 14 -16.58 4.61 9.98
CA ILE A 14 -15.76 4.53 8.78
C ILE A 14 -15.26 5.94 8.49
N PHE A 15 -13.96 6.17 8.65
CA PHE A 15 -13.34 7.44 8.33
C PHE A 15 -12.62 7.31 6.98
N ILE A 16 -13.22 7.86 5.93
CA ILE A 16 -12.65 7.94 4.59
C ILE A 16 -11.90 9.27 4.48
N ILE A 17 -10.60 9.24 4.15
CA ILE A 17 -9.80 10.45 3.96
C ILE A 17 -8.96 10.35 2.69
N GLY A 18 -9.00 11.38 1.85
CA GLY A 18 -8.23 11.43 0.61
C GLY A 18 -8.54 10.28 -0.35
N SER A 19 -9.82 9.88 -0.45
CA SER A 19 -10.25 8.72 -1.23
C SER A 19 -11.62 8.89 -1.89
N ASN A 20 -11.64 8.70 -3.21
CA ASN A 20 -12.87 8.53 -3.98
C ASN A 20 -13.24 7.03 -4.09
N THR A 21 -13.53 6.41 -2.95
CA THR A 21 -13.66 4.95 -2.84
C THR A 21 -14.73 4.36 -3.76
N LYS A 22 -15.82 5.08 -4.04
CA LYS A 22 -16.93 4.54 -4.85
C LYS A 22 -16.54 4.36 -6.32
N GLU A 23 -15.74 5.27 -6.87
CA GLU A 23 -15.31 5.20 -8.27
C GLU A 23 -14.07 4.33 -8.43
N THR A 24 -13.16 4.37 -7.46
CA THR A 24 -11.87 3.66 -7.55
C THR A 24 -11.92 2.23 -7.00
N HIS A 25 -12.80 1.95 -6.04
CA HIS A 25 -12.93 0.65 -5.37
C HIS A 25 -14.41 0.30 -5.12
N PRO A 26 -15.25 0.17 -6.17
CA PRO A 26 -16.71 0.06 -6.03
C PRO A 26 -17.17 -1.11 -5.14
N VAL A 27 -16.45 -2.24 -5.17
CA VAL A 27 -16.73 -3.40 -4.31
C VAL A 27 -16.52 -3.07 -2.83
N ILE A 28 -15.47 -2.30 -2.50
CA ILE A 28 -15.20 -1.83 -1.14
C ILE A 28 -16.26 -0.81 -0.71
N ALA A 29 -16.62 0.13 -1.59
CA ALA A 29 -17.68 1.09 -1.32
C ALA A 29 -19.03 0.42 -1.03
N ASN A 30 -19.36 -0.67 -1.75
CA ASN A 30 -20.57 -1.46 -1.46
C ASN A 30 -20.56 -2.05 -0.05
N ARG A 31 -19.41 -2.49 0.46
CA ARG A 31 -19.26 -2.96 1.85
C ARG A 31 -19.44 -1.81 2.85
N MET A 32 -18.88 -0.63 2.57
CA MET A 32 -19.07 0.57 3.39
C MET A 32 -20.54 1.02 3.43
N ILE A 33 -21.23 1.00 2.28
CA ILE A 33 -22.67 1.32 2.20
C ILE A 33 -23.51 0.29 2.97
N LYS A 34 -23.11 -0.99 2.96
CA LYS A 34 -23.76 -2.01 3.78
C LYS A 34 -23.53 -1.76 5.28
N ALA A 35 -22.33 -1.38 5.70
CA ALA A 35 -22.05 -0.96 7.07
C ALA A 35 -22.92 0.23 7.48
N TYR A 36 -23.03 1.25 6.63
CA TYR A 36 -23.90 2.41 6.84
C TYR A 36 -25.37 2.01 7.03
N ARG A 37 -25.90 1.10 6.20
CA ARG A 37 -27.26 0.54 6.36
C ARG A 37 -27.44 -0.22 7.67
N ASN A 38 -26.36 -0.79 8.23
CA ASN A 38 -26.35 -1.45 9.54
C ASN A 38 -26.16 -0.45 10.71
N GLY A 39 -26.13 0.85 10.45
CA GLY A 39 -26.01 1.91 11.46
C GLY A 39 -24.62 2.51 11.63
N ALA A 40 -23.63 2.10 10.83
CA ALA A 40 -22.30 2.70 10.87
C ALA A 40 -22.33 4.18 10.48
N LYS A 41 -21.54 5.01 11.17
CA LYS A 41 -21.36 6.42 10.83
C LYS A 41 -20.18 6.56 9.87
N ILE A 42 -20.35 7.35 8.82
CA ILE A 42 -19.31 7.62 7.83
C ILE A 42 -18.84 9.07 7.97
N ILE A 43 -17.53 9.26 8.12
CA ILE A 43 -16.85 10.55 8.01
C ILE A 43 -16.11 10.54 6.68
N VAL A 44 -16.25 11.59 5.87
CA VAL A 44 -15.51 11.77 4.62
C VAL A 44 -14.73 13.07 4.70
N ALA A 45 -13.40 12.99 4.61
CA ALA A 45 -12.51 14.13 4.46
C ALA A 45 -11.92 14.14 3.05
N ASP A 46 -12.40 15.07 2.21
CA ASP A 46 -11.92 15.25 0.84
C ASP A 46 -12.24 16.69 0.40
N PRO A 47 -11.33 17.39 -0.31
CA PRO A 47 -11.60 18.73 -0.86
C PRO A 47 -12.76 18.70 -1.88
N ARG A 48 -13.04 17.55 -2.48
CA ARG A 48 -14.12 17.36 -3.43
C ARG A 48 -15.26 16.59 -2.75
N ARG A 49 -16.49 16.93 -3.13
CA ARG A 49 -17.66 16.19 -2.67
C ARG A 49 -17.81 14.87 -3.43
N VAL A 50 -16.96 13.90 -3.11
CA VAL A 50 -16.95 12.56 -3.74
C VAL A 50 -18.26 11.79 -3.49
N PRO A 51 -18.61 10.78 -4.31
CA PRO A 51 -19.90 10.08 -4.20
C PRO A 51 -20.18 9.43 -2.83
N MET A 52 -19.15 9.07 -2.06
CA MET A 52 -19.32 8.57 -0.69
C MET A 52 -19.84 9.63 0.29
N ALA A 53 -19.64 10.92 0.01
CA ALA A 53 -20.13 12.03 0.84
C ALA A 53 -21.67 12.04 0.97
N ARG A 54 -22.40 11.42 0.04
CA ARG A 54 -23.87 11.25 0.14
C ARG A 54 -24.29 10.40 1.34
N PHE A 55 -23.43 9.50 1.81
CA PHE A 55 -23.68 8.62 2.94
C PHE A 55 -23.01 9.12 4.23
N ALA A 56 -22.34 10.26 4.18
CA ALA A 56 -21.56 10.77 5.29
C ALA A 56 -22.45 11.43 6.35
N GLU A 57 -22.22 11.06 7.60
CA GLU A 57 -22.68 11.81 8.78
C GLU A 57 -21.93 13.15 8.88
N LEU A 58 -20.71 13.20 8.34
CA LEU A 58 -19.85 14.37 8.35
C LEU A 58 -18.98 14.41 7.09
N PHE A 59 -19.04 15.53 6.37
CA PHE A 59 -18.19 15.80 5.22
C PHE A 59 -17.24 16.97 5.54
N LEU A 60 -15.97 16.64 5.77
CA LEU A 60 -14.91 17.58 6.11
C LEU A 60 -14.28 18.09 4.80
N ASN A 61 -14.75 19.24 4.33
CA ASN A 61 -14.24 19.86 3.10
C ASN A 61 -12.95 20.65 3.37
N LEU A 62 -11.86 19.93 3.64
CA LEU A 62 -10.55 20.52 3.88
C LEU A 62 -9.92 21.09 2.60
N LYS A 63 -9.09 22.11 2.77
CA LYS A 63 -8.19 22.60 1.71
C LYS A 63 -7.14 21.52 1.39
N PRO A 64 -6.81 21.29 0.11
CA PRO A 64 -5.80 20.31 -0.28
C PRO A 64 -4.45 20.51 0.45
N GLY A 65 -3.85 19.41 0.93
CA GLY A 65 -2.57 19.41 1.60
C GLY A 65 -2.58 19.95 3.04
N THR A 66 -3.76 20.03 3.66
CA THR A 66 -3.92 20.40 5.08
C THR A 66 -4.26 19.20 5.98
N ASP A 67 -4.01 17.98 5.48
CA ASP A 67 -4.41 16.71 6.09
C ASP A 67 -3.79 16.49 7.48
N VAL A 68 -2.49 16.75 7.66
CA VAL A 68 -1.83 16.70 8.99
C VAL A 68 -2.50 17.63 9.98
N ALA A 69 -2.87 18.86 9.56
CA ALA A 69 -3.52 19.81 10.45
C ALA A 69 -4.90 19.30 10.89
N LEU A 70 -5.69 18.74 9.96
CA LEU A 70 -6.98 18.14 10.28
C LEU A 70 -6.83 16.95 11.24
N LEU A 71 -5.94 16.01 10.94
CA LEU A 71 -5.73 14.80 11.74
C LEU A 71 -5.20 15.11 13.14
N ASN A 72 -4.24 16.03 13.26
CA ASN A 72 -3.76 16.50 14.56
C ASN A 72 -4.84 17.27 15.33
N GLY A 73 -5.71 18.03 14.65
CA GLY A 73 -6.86 18.70 15.28
C GLY A 73 -7.87 17.73 15.88
N ILE A 74 -8.18 16.67 15.14
CA ILE A 74 -9.03 15.58 15.64
C ILE A 74 -8.37 14.89 16.84
N ALA A 75 -7.06 14.59 16.75
CA ALA A 75 -6.31 13.99 17.86
C ALA A 75 -6.25 14.88 19.11
N HIS A 76 -6.07 16.19 18.92
CA HIS A 76 -6.09 17.19 19.99
C HIS A 76 -7.40 17.12 20.78
N VAL A 77 -8.56 17.11 20.09
CA VAL A 77 -9.86 17.03 20.75
C VAL A 77 -10.04 15.68 21.48
N ILE A 78 -9.64 14.55 20.87
CA ILE A 78 -9.66 13.23 21.53
C ILE A 78 -8.87 13.23 22.84
N LEU A 79 -7.71 13.90 22.87
CA LEU A 79 -6.90 14.05 24.08
C LEU A 79 -7.60 14.92 25.13
N LYS A 80 -8.09 16.11 24.74
CA LYS A 80 -8.73 17.07 25.65
C LYS A 80 -10.01 16.51 26.26
N GLU A 81 -10.78 15.72 25.51
CA GLU A 81 -12.02 15.11 25.98
C GLU A 81 -11.81 13.75 26.68
N GLY A 82 -10.57 13.26 26.78
CA GLY A 82 -10.27 12.01 27.46
C GLY A 82 -10.76 10.75 26.73
N LEU A 83 -10.98 10.82 25.41
CA LEU A 83 -11.47 9.73 24.56
C LEU A 83 -10.37 8.75 24.12
N HIS A 84 -9.13 8.97 24.53
CA HIS A 84 -7.99 8.12 24.18
C HIS A 84 -7.94 6.82 24.99
N ASN A 85 -7.45 5.76 24.39
CA ASN A 85 -7.31 4.45 25.03
C ASN A 85 -5.98 4.37 25.80
N LYS A 86 -6.01 4.79 27.08
CA LYS A 86 -4.83 4.82 27.97
C LYS A 86 -4.15 3.46 28.13
N GLU A 87 -4.93 2.39 28.25
CA GLU A 87 -4.39 1.03 28.41
C GLU A 87 -3.64 0.59 27.15
N PHE A 88 -4.24 0.81 25.97
CA PHE A 88 -3.60 0.49 24.70
C PHE A 88 -2.30 1.29 24.53
N ILE A 89 -2.32 2.60 24.81
CA ILE A 89 -1.16 3.48 24.72
C ILE A 89 -0.03 2.93 25.60
N ASN A 90 -0.29 2.70 26.89
CA ASN A 90 0.72 2.24 27.84
C ASN A 90 1.32 0.87 27.47
N ASN A 91 0.49 -0.05 26.97
CA ASN A 91 0.89 -1.44 26.74
C ASN A 91 1.47 -1.68 25.33
N ARG A 92 1.05 -0.92 24.31
CA ARG A 92 1.34 -1.21 22.90
C ARG A 92 2.11 -0.12 22.18
N THR A 93 2.34 1.03 22.82
CA THR A 93 2.98 2.19 22.16
C THR A 93 4.14 2.77 22.96
N GLU A 94 4.92 3.62 22.29
CA GLU A 94 6.01 4.43 22.83
C GLU A 94 6.03 5.81 22.15
N GLY A 95 6.74 6.79 22.72
CA GLY A 95 6.78 8.17 22.18
C GLY A 95 5.51 9.00 22.40
N PHE A 96 4.55 8.54 23.20
CA PHE A 96 3.26 9.21 23.40
C PHE A 96 3.40 10.64 23.96
N ASP A 97 4.26 10.87 24.96
CA ASP A 97 4.36 12.18 25.60
C ASP A 97 4.95 13.25 24.67
N GLU A 98 5.92 12.88 23.84
CA GLU A 98 6.50 13.77 22.82
C GLU A 98 5.46 14.11 21.75
N TRP A 99 4.76 13.10 21.23
CA TRP A 99 3.70 13.30 20.25
C TRP A 99 2.53 14.12 20.82
N LYS A 100 2.11 13.85 22.07
CA LYS A 100 1.04 14.59 22.75
C LYS A 100 1.35 16.09 22.84
N LYS A 101 2.60 16.46 23.13
CA LYS A 101 3.04 17.87 23.11
C LYS A 101 2.95 18.45 21.69
N SER A 102 3.36 17.68 20.67
CA SER A 102 3.32 18.14 19.27
C SER A 102 1.91 18.45 18.75
N VAL A 103 0.87 17.88 19.34
CA VAL A 103 -0.54 18.12 18.94
C VAL A 103 -1.26 19.14 19.84
N GLU A 104 -0.59 19.69 20.85
CA GLU A 104 -1.21 20.63 21.80
C GLU A 104 -1.68 21.92 21.13
N ASP A 105 -0.92 22.44 20.16
CA ASP A 105 -1.24 23.69 19.48
C ASP A 105 -2.30 23.54 18.37
N PHE A 106 -2.67 22.29 18.01
CA PHE A 106 -3.67 21.99 17.01
C PHE A 106 -5.11 22.13 17.55
N THR A 107 -5.41 23.26 18.19
CA THR A 107 -6.77 23.59 18.65
C THR A 107 -7.74 23.65 17.47
N PRO A 108 -9.05 23.37 17.67
CA PRO A 108 -10.04 23.47 16.59
C PRO A 108 -10.05 24.83 15.89
N ASP A 109 -9.90 25.94 16.62
CA ASP A 109 -9.85 27.29 16.03
C ASP A 109 -8.58 27.53 15.17
N TYR A 110 -7.45 26.93 15.55
CA TYR A 110 -6.22 26.98 14.75
C TYR A 110 -6.35 26.15 13.47
N VAL A 111 -6.90 24.94 13.61
CA VAL A 111 -7.07 23.99 12.50
C VAL A 111 -8.11 24.48 11.50
N GLU A 112 -9.19 25.14 11.94
CA GLU A 112 -10.17 25.78 11.06
C GLU A 112 -9.53 26.82 10.15
N LYS A 113 -8.63 27.66 10.67
CA LYS A 113 -7.92 28.67 9.85
C LYS A 113 -7.08 28.04 8.74
N ILE A 114 -6.40 26.94 9.05
CA ILE A 114 -5.54 26.21 8.10
C ILE A 114 -6.39 25.46 7.09
N THR A 115 -7.25 24.57 7.58
CA THR A 115 -7.97 23.58 6.79
C THR A 115 -9.21 24.15 6.10
N GLY A 116 -9.81 25.21 6.64
CA GLY A 116 -11.14 25.70 6.24
C GLY A 116 -12.30 24.85 6.73
N VAL A 117 -12.06 23.80 7.53
CA VAL A 117 -13.10 22.95 8.12
C VAL A 117 -13.63 23.61 9.40
N ASP A 118 -14.95 23.70 9.53
CA ASP A 118 -15.60 24.27 10.72
C ASP A 118 -15.12 23.56 12.00
N ARG A 119 -14.80 24.36 13.03
CA ARG A 119 -14.30 23.85 14.31
C ARG A 119 -15.27 22.88 14.99
N GLY A 120 -16.57 23.08 14.85
CA GLY A 120 -17.62 22.21 15.36
C GLY A 120 -17.62 20.86 14.68
N ASP A 121 -17.39 20.83 13.36
CA ASP A 121 -17.22 19.61 12.59
C ASP A 121 -15.94 18.86 13.00
N ILE A 122 -14.83 19.56 13.25
CA ILE A 122 -13.59 18.94 13.79
C ILE A 122 -13.88 18.25 15.14
N ILE A 123 -14.58 18.93 16.05
CA ILE A 123 -14.97 18.37 17.36
C ILE A 123 -15.93 17.18 17.18
N LYS A 124 -16.90 17.27 16.26
CA LYS A 124 -17.84 16.16 15.97
C LYS A 124 -17.10 14.95 15.41
N ALA A 125 -16.14 15.14 14.51
CA ALA A 125 -15.30 14.08 13.97
C ALA A 125 -14.50 13.36 15.08
N ALA A 126 -13.89 14.14 15.98
CA ALA A 126 -13.16 13.62 17.14
C ALA A 126 -14.03 12.81 18.09
N LYS A 127 -15.25 13.29 18.39
CA LYS A 127 -16.22 12.54 19.22
C LYS A 127 -16.66 11.25 18.58
N LEU A 128 -17.02 11.29 17.29
CA LEU A 128 -17.46 10.11 16.55
C LEU A 128 -16.35 9.06 16.50
N TYR A 129 -15.16 9.44 16.04
CA TYR A 129 -14.05 8.51 15.89
C TYR A 129 -13.47 8.06 17.24
N GLY A 130 -13.23 8.99 18.16
CA GLY A 130 -12.62 8.74 19.47
C GLY A 130 -13.46 7.87 20.41
N SER A 131 -14.78 7.96 20.32
CA SER A 131 -15.68 7.16 21.18
C SER A 131 -15.95 5.75 20.63
N SER A 132 -15.60 5.47 19.38
CA SER A 132 -15.91 4.20 18.73
C SER A 132 -14.91 3.10 19.09
N GLN A 133 -15.44 1.90 19.33
CA GLN A 133 -14.62 0.71 19.61
C GLN A 133 -14.20 -0.02 18.32
N ARG A 134 -14.87 0.26 17.20
CA ARG A 134 -14.69 -0.36 15.88
C ARG A 134 -14.61 0.71 14.79
N ALA A 135 -13.63 1.61 14.90
CA ALA A 135 -13.37 2.65 13.91
C ALA A 135 -12.28 2.22 12.92
N GLY A 136 -12.54 2.36 11.62
CA GLY A 136 -11.59 2.05 10.55
C GLY A 136 -11.27 3.31 9.75
N ILE A 137 -9.99 3.57 9.51
CA ILE A 137 -9.56 4.65 8.62
C ILE A 137 -9.25 4.05 7.25
N PHE A 138 -9.79 4.64 6.19
CA PHE A 138 -9.62 4.22 4.80
C PHE A 138 -9.09 5.38 3.98
N TYR A 139 -7.91 5.22 3.40
CA TYR A 139 -7.24 6.29 2.68
C TYR A 139 -6.55 5.80 1.41
N THR A 140 -6.20 6.71 0.51
CA THR A 140 -5.43 6.39 -0.69
C THR A 140 -4.55 7.59 -1.09
N MET A 141 -4.46 7.89 -2.38
CA MET A 141 -3.60 8.88 -2.98
C MET A 141 -3.77 10.31 -2.47
N GLY A 142 -4.95 10.72 -2.00
CA GLY A 142 -5.15 12.04 -1.39
C GLY A 142 -4.45 12.21 -0.03
N ILE A 143 -3.78 11.17 0.46
CA ILE A 143 -2.88 11.20 1.61
C ILE A 143 -1.43 11.03 1.15
N THR A 144 -1.17 10.11 0.19
CA THR A 144 0.19 9.70 -0.14
C THR A 144 0.86 10.51 -1.24
N GLN A 145 0.11 11.11 -2.17
CA GLN A 145 0.67 11.90 -3.29
C GLN A 145 0.81 13.39 -2.92
N HIS A 146 1.49 13.62 -1.79
CA HIS A 146 1.83 14.95 -1.27
C HIS A 146 3.32 14.97 -0.94
N THR A 147 3.93 16.16 -0.96
CA THR A 147 5.32 16.35 -0.49
C THR A 147 5.51 15.90 0.96
N CYS A 148 4.45 15.99 1.77
CA CYS A 148 4.38 15.51 3.15
C CYS A 148 3.63 14.17 3.31
N GLY A 149 3.56 13.33 2.26
CA GLY A 149 2.77 12.09 2.26
C GLY A 149 3.14 11.12 3.38
N THR A 150 4.41 11.04 3.76
CA THR A 150 4.87 10.25 4.92
C THR A 150 4.28 10.74 6.23
N ASP A 151 4.24 12.06 6.44
CA ASP A 151 3.67 12.67 7.63
C ASP A 151 2.16 12.50 7.68
N ASN A 152 1.47 12.59 6.53
CA ASN A 152 0.04 12.32 6.44
C ASN A 152 -0.28 10.88 6.90
N VAL A 153 0.50 9.89 6.44
CA VAL A 153 0.33 8.48 6.85
C VAL A 153 0.65 8.27 8.33
N ASN A 154 1.69 8.93 8.86
CA ASN A 154 2.01 8.90 10.28
C ASN A 154 0.89 9.50 11.14
N ALA A 155 0.29 10.62 10.71
CA ALA A 155 -0.84 11.23 11.40
C ALA A 155 -2.08 10.32 11.41
N VAL A 156 -2.37 9.62 10.31
CA VAL A 156 -3.40 8.56 10.26
C VAL A 156 -3.09 7.44 11.25
N ALA A 157 -1.83 7.01 11.33
CA ALA A 157 -1.41 5.96 12.25
C ALA A 157 -1.58 6.41 13.71
N ASN A 158 -1.10 7.61 14.06
CA ASN A 158 -1.26 8.20 15.39
C ASN A 158 -2.73 8.23 15.83
N LEU A 159 -3.66 8.58 14.93
CA LEU A 159 -5.08 8.63 15.23
C LEU A 159 -5.67 7.24 15.54
N ALA A 160 -5.25 6.19 14.81
CA ALA A 160 -5.63 4.82 15.13
C ALA A 160 -4.99 4.32 16.45
N LEU A 161 -3.74 4.73 16.74
CA LEU A 161 -3.03 4.35 17.95
C LEU A 161 -3.63 4.98 19.22
N ILE A 162 -3.93 6.29 19.20
CA ILE A 162 -4.49 6.99 20.36
C ILE A 162 -5.85 6.43 20.77
N THR A 163 -6.64 5.92 19.82
CA THR A 163 -7.95 5.29 20.10
C THR A 163 -7.86 3.78 20.29
N GLY A 164 -6.68 3.18 20.10
CA GLY A 164 -6.48 1.73 20.11
C GLY A 164 -7.29 1.00 19.03
N ASN A 165 -7.63 1.66 17.93
CA ASN A 165 -8.39 1.10 16.80
C ASN A 165 -7.49 0.34 15.83
N ILE A 166 -6.66 -0.56 16.35
CA ILE A 166 -5.75 -1.43 15.59
C ILE A 166 -5.52 -2.74 16.37
N GLY A 167 -5.21 -3.84 15.67
CA GLY A 167 -5.02 -5.14 16.33
C GLY A 167 -6.31 -5.85 16.73
N LYS A 168 -7.46 -5.39 16.21
CA LYS A 168 -8.79 -5.95 16.51
C LYS A 168 -9.67 -5.99 15.27
N PRO A 169 -10.77 -6.77 15.30
CA PRO A 169 -11.69 -6.86 14.18
C PRO A 169 -12.39 -5.54 13.86
N SER A 170 -12.75 -5.35 12.60
CA SER A 170 -13.56 -4.19 12.14
C SER A 170 -13.02 -2.83 12.58
N ALA A 171 -11.71 -2.64 12.45
CA ALA A 171 -11.02 -1.40 12.81
C ALA A 171 -9.87 -1.13 11.81
N GLY A 172 -8.82 -0.49 12.28
CA GLY A 172 -7.51 -0.51 11.65
C GLY A 172 -7.25 0.64 10.67
N ILE A 173 -6.09 0.54 10.06
CA ILE A 173 -5.55 1.50 9.10
C ILE A 173 -5.54 0.82 7.73
N ASN A 174 -6.35 1.32 6.82
CA ASN A 174 -6.69 0.60 5.60
C ASN A 174 -6.34 1.44 4.36
N PRO A 175 -5.05 1.49 3.95
CA PRO A 175 -4.69 2.02 2.64
C PRO A 175 -5.38 1.19 1.55
N LEU A 176 -6.14 1.87 0.70
CA LEU A 176 -6.80 1.32 -0.47
C LEU A 176 -5.81 1.40 -1.63
N ARG A 177 -5.12 0.28 -1.88
CA ARG A 177 -4.17 0.15 -2.98
C ARG A 177 -4.92 -0.01 -4.31
N GLY A 178 -4.50 0.74 -5.33
CA GLY A 178 -5.21 0.86 -6.60
C GLY A 178 -5.06 -0.33 -7.55
N GLN A 179 -3.83 -0.62 -7.99
CA GLN A 179 -3.58 -1.72 -8.94
C GLN A 179 -3.86 -3.09 -8.31
N ASN A 180 -4.26 -4.06 -9.15
CA ASN A 180 -4.71 -5.38 -8.73
C ASN A 180 -3.68 -6.16 -7.88
N ASN A 181 -2.38 -5.94 -8.14
CA ASN A 181 -1.28 -6.70 -7.57
C ASN A 181 -0.15 -5.83 -7.02
N VAL A 182 -0.33 -4.52 -6.83
CA VAL A 182 0.72 -3.68 -6.22
C VAL A 182 1.08 -4.18 -4.82
N GLN A 183 0.14 -4.82 -4.11
CA GLN A 183 0.45 -5.52 -2.86
C GLN A 183 1.37 -6.72 -3.12
N GLY A 184 1.08 -7.56 -4.11
CA GLY A 184 1.89 -8.73 -4.42
C GLY A 184 3.27 -8.40 -4.98
N ALA A 185 3.39 -7.37 -5.81
CA ALA A 185 4.68 -6.85 -6.27
C ALA A 185 5.53 -6.34 -5.09
N SER A 186 4.91 -5.59 -4.17
CA SER A 186 5.59 -5.21 -2.91
C SER A 186 5.98 -6.43 -2.08
N ASP A 187 5.10 -7.41 -1.96
CA ASP A 187 5.36 -8.65 -1.22
C ASP A 187 6.54 -9.43 -1.84
N ALA A 188 6.64 -9.45 -3.17
CA ALA A 188 7.73 -10.10 -3.92
C ALA A 188 9.05 -9.31 -3.92
N GLY A 189 9.10 -8.14 -3.28
CA GLY A 189 10.33 -7.34 -3.19
C GLY A 189 10.60 -6.49 -4.43
N CYS A 190 9.58 -6.10 -5.22
CA CYS A 190 9.70 -5.10 -6.28
C CYS A 190 9.86 -3.68 -5.69
N MET A 191 10.85 -3.51 -4.81
CA MET A 191 11.27 -2.28 -4.16
C MET A 191 12.79 -2.33 -3.99
N PRO A 192 13.50 -1.21 -4.17
CA PRO A 192 14.96 -1.24 -4.28
C PRO A 192 15.70 -1.60 -2.99
N ASN A 193 15.02 -1.63 -1.84
CA ASN A 193 15.64 -1.73 -0.51
C ASN A 193 15.26 -2.99 0.27
N VAL A 194 14.44 -3.90 -0.29
CA VAL A 194 14.01 -5.12 0.39
C VAL A 194 13.94 -6.31 -0.58
N TYR A 195 14.25 -7.48 -0.04
CA TYR A 195 13.92 -8.78 -0.61
C TYR A 195 12.43 -9.14 -0.40
N PRO A 196 11.93 -10.22 -1.04
CA PRO A 196 10.57 -10.69 -0.80
C PRO A 196 10.21 -10.80 0.69
N GLY A 197 9.01 -10.37 1.06
CA GLY A 197 8.53 -10.36 2.43
C GLY A 197 8.98 -9.16 3.27
N TYR A 198 9.32 -8.03 2.62
CA TYR A 198 9.76 -6.78 3.26
C TYR A 198 11.05 -6.90 4.07
N GLN A 199 11.96 -7.77 3.61
CA GLN A 199 13.19 -8.09 4.34
C GLN A 199 14.33 -7.25 3.82
N ARG A 200 14.85 -6.31 4.63
CA ARG A 200 15.83 -5.31 4.17
C ARG A 200 17.11 -5.94 3.62
N VAL A 201 17.62 -5.35 2.55
CA VAL A 201 18.83 -5.82 1.84
C VAL A 201 20.12 -5.61 2.64
N ASP A 202 20.12 -4.63 3.55
CA ASP A 202 21.27 -4.23 4.36
C ASP A 202 21.45 -5.06 5.64
N LEU A 203 20.56 -6.02 5.90
CA LEU A 203 20.67 -6.93 7.04
C LEU A 203 21.50 -8.18 6.64
N PRO A 204 22.67 -8.41 7.26
CA PRO A 204 23.58 -9.49 6.86
C PRO A 204 22.95 -10.88 6.85
N ASP A 205 22.18 -11.23 7.89
CA ASP A 205 21.54 -12.55 7.99
C ASP A 205 20.47 -12.78 6.92
N ILE A 206 19.74 -11.71 6.58
CA ILE A 206 18.73 -11.75 5.51
C ILE A 206 19.43 -11.92 4.16
N LYS A 207 20.45 -11.11 3.88
CA LYS A 207 21.25 -11.23 2.67
C LYS A 207 21.81 -12.65 2.51
N HIS A 208 22.46 -13.18 3.54
CA HIS A 208 23.03 -14.54 3.51
C HIS A 208 21.97 -15.61 3.20
N LYS A 209 20.76 -15.48 3.75
CA LYS A 209 19.65 -16.39 3.45
C LYS A 209 19.29 -16.40 1.96
N PHE A 210 19.21 -15.24 1.33
CA PHE A 210 18.90 -15.14 -0.11
C PHE A 210 20.08 -15.57 -0.99
N GLU A 211 21.31 -15.23 -0.63
CA GLU A 211 22.51 -15.74 -1.32
C GLU A 211 22.59 -17.27 -1.26
N SER A 212 22.23 -17.87 -0.13
CA SER A 212 22.16 -19.33 0.02
C SER A 212 21.05 -19.95 -0.82
N ALA A 213 19.89 -19.29 -0.91
CA ALA A 213 18.74 -19.78 -1.68
C ALA A 213 18.98 -19.71 -3.20
N TRP A 214 19.68 -18.68 -3.66
CA TRP A 214 19.89 -18.40 -5.08
C TRP A 214 21.30 -18.74 -5.59
N GLY A 215 22.24 -19.10 -4.71
CA GLY A 215 23.60 -19.44 -5.12
C GLY A 215 24.35 -18.30 -5.83
N ALA A 216 23.98 -17.05 -5.55
CA ALA A 216 24.56 -15.85 -6.16
C ALA A 216 24.92 -14.83 -5.08
N SER A 217 25.95 -14.03 -5.32
CA SER A 217 26.26 -12.90 -4.42
C SER A 217 25.33 -11.72 -4.70
N LEU A 218 24.85 -11.09 -3.63
CA LEU A 218 23.87 -10.01 -3.70
C LEU A 218 24.43 -8.70 -3.15
N SER A 219 23.87 -7.56 -3.59
CA SER A 219 24.24 -6.25 -3.07
C SER A 219 23.59 -6.01 -1.69
N PRO A 220 24.31 -5.44 -0.70
CA PRO A 220 23.72 -4.97 0.55
C PRO A 220 23.15 -3.55 0.44
N HIS A 221 23.31 -2.88 -0.71
CA HIS A 221 22.91 -1.49 -0.92
C HIS A 221 21.55 -1.42 -1.61
N ALA A 222 20.72 -0.48 -1.17
CA ALA A 222 19.47 -0.18 -1.85
C ALA A 222 19.74 0.33 -3.28
N GLY A 223 18.94 -0.13 -4.24
CA GLY A 223 18.92 0.40 -5.60
C GLY A 223 18.26 1.77 -5.71
N LEU A 224 18.15 2.27 -6.94
CA LEU A 224 17.43 3.50 -7.26
C LEU A 224 15.91 3.27 -7.18
N LYS A 225 15.17 4.27 -6.71
CA LYS A 225 13.71 4.37 -6.89
C LYS A 225 13.41 4.82 -8.32
N SER A 226 12.21 4.55 -8.84
CA SER A 226 11.79 5.03 -10.17
C SER A 226 11.97 6.55 -10.33
N THR A 227 11.63 7.33 -9.30
CA THR A 227 11.83 8.78 -9.26
C THR A 227 13.30 9.22 -9.31
N GLU A 228 14.22 8.33 -8.93
CA GLU A 228 15.68 8.56 -8.96
C GLU A 228 16.30 8.04 -10.27
N MET A 229 15.64 7.10 -10.96
CA MET A 229 16.10 6.57 -12.25
C MET A 229 16.01 7.61 -13.37
N ILE A 230 14.98 8.46 -13.39
CA ILE A 230 14.80 9.52 -14.39
C ILE A 230 15.96 10.53 -14.40
N PRO A 231 16.34 11.15 -13.27
CA PRO A 231 17.53 12.02 -13.24
C PRO A 231 18.83 11.24 -13.52
N ALA A 232 18.96 10.00 -13.04
CA ALA A 232 20.12 9.14 -13.31
C ALA A 232 20.29 8.78 -14.81
N ALA A 233 19.19 8.68 -15.56
CA ALA A 233 19.24 8.50 -17.00
C ALA A 233 19.79 9.76 -17.69
N LEU A 234 19.37 10.95 -17.23
CA LEU A 234 19.81 12.22 -17.80
C LEU A 234 21.26 12.58 -17.48
N ASP A 235 21.76 12.19 -16.31
CA ASP A 235 23.16 12.42 -15.92
C ASP A 235 24.13 11.32 -16.45
N GLY A 236 23.58 10.27 -17.07
CA GLY A 236 24.35 9.18 -17.69
C GLY A 236 24.85 8.11 -16.70
N THR A 237 24.43 8.15 -15.43
CA THR A 237 24.76 7.10 -14.45
C THR A 237 23.89 5.85 -14.59
N LEU A 238 22.69 5.97 -15.18
CA LEU A 238 21.84 4.86 -15.58
C LEU A 238 21.90 4.66 -17.10
N LYS A 239 22.56 3.57 -17.53
CA LYS A 239 22.81 3.29 -18.95
C LYS A 239 21.79 2.36 -19.60
N ALA A 240 21.19 1.47 -18.83
CA ALA A 240 20.22 0.51 -19.33
C ALA A 240 19.02 0.45 -18.38
N LEU A 241 17.83 0.30 -18.96
CA LEU A 241 16.59 0.18 -18.21
C LEU A 241 15.68 -0.87 -18.85
N TYR A 242 15.14 -1.74 -18.00
CA TYR A 242 14.16 -2.75 -18.40
C TYR A 242 12.85 -2.43 -17.68
N ILE A 243 11.87 -1.92 -18.43
CA ILE A 243 10.53 -1.58 -17.97
C ILE A 243 9.60 -2.75 -18.28
N MET A 244 8.89 -3.25 -17.28
CA MET A 244 7.97 -4.39 -17.42
C MET A 244 6.57 -4.00 -16.96
N GLY A 245 5.61 -3.95 -17.89
CA GLY A 245 4.19 -3.70 -17.61
C GLY A 245 3.89 -2.31 -17.05
N GLU A 246 4.70 -1.31 -17.39
CA GLU A 246 4.52 0.08 -16.98
C GLU A 246 4.67 1.04 -18.16
N ASN A 247 3.99 2.19 -18.06
CA ASN A 247 3.99 3.24 -19.10
C ASN A 247 4.34 4.61 -18.50
N PRO A 248 5.58 4.80 -17.98
CA PRO A 248 5.99 6.03 -17.31
C PRO A 248 5.82 7.29 -18.18
N VAL A 249 5.88 7.20 -19.51
CA VAL A 249 5.61 8.36 -20.39
C VAL A 249 4.25 8.99 -20.10
N ILE A 250 3.23 8.20 -19.76
CA ILE A 250 1.89 8.68 -19.44
C ILE A 250 1.65 8.81 -17.93
N THR A 251 2.22 7.89 -17.13
CA THR A 251 1.85 7.76 -15.71
C THR A 251 2.75 8.53 -14.75
N ASP A 252 3.98 8.88 -15.16
CA ASP A 252 4.91 9.63 -14.33
C ASP A 252 4.69 11.14 -14.49
N PRO A 253 4.99 11.95 -13.45
CA PRO A 253 4.86 13.39 -13.54
C PRO A 253 5.87 13.98 -14.54
N ASN A 254 5.45 15.03 -15.24
CA ASN A 254 6.27 15.75 -16.23
C ASN A 254 6.70 14.87 -17.42
N ILE A 255 5.74 14.64 -18.33
CA ILE A 255 5.89 13.82 -19.54
C ILE A 255 7.13 14.19 -20.36
N GLU A 256 7.37 15.49 -20.57
CA GLU A 256 8.52 15.95 -21.36
C GLU A 256 9.85 15.54 -20.72
N HIS A 257 9.95 15.64 -19.39
CA HIS A 257 11.12 15.21 -18.64
C HIS A 257 11.34 13.70 -18.74
N THR A 258 10.27 12.92 -18.60
CA THR A 258 10.31 11.45 -18.75
C THR A 258 10.74 11.04 -20.14
N ILE A 259 10.14 11.60 -21.21
CA ILE A 259 10.52 11.30 -22.60
C ILE A 259 11.99 11.65 -22.84
N LYS A 260 12.44 12.82 -22.36
CA LYS A 260 13.84 13.23 -22.49
C LYS A 260 14.79 12.25 -21.79
N ALA A 261 14.44 11.80 -20.58
CA ALA A 261 15.23 10.85 -19.82
C ALA A 261 15.30 9.48 -20.50
N LEU A 262 14.17 8.94 -20.95
CA LEU A 262 14.14 7.65 -21.63
C LEU A 262 14.94 7.64 -22.94
N ASN A 263 14.90 8.73 -23.72
CA ASN A 263 15.74 8.88 -24.92
C ASN A 263 17.24 9.05 -24.62
N ALA A 264 17.62 9.37 -23.38
CA ALA A 264 19.02 9.49 -22.97
C ALA A 264 19.63 8.16 -22.51
N ILE A 265 18.80 7.13 -22.26
CA ILE A 265 19.24 5.80 -21.85
C ILE A 265 19.92 5.12 -23.05
N GLU A 266 21.08 4.47 -22.84
CA GLU A 266 21.84 3.81 -23.91
C GLU A 266 21.16 2.52 -24.41
N PHE A 267 20.36 1.87 -23.56
CA PHE A 267 19.61 0.67 -23.90
C PHE A 267 18.31 0.53 -23.10
N LEU A 268 17.17 0.66 -23.79
CA LEU A 268 15.83 0.57 -23.23
C LEU A 268 15.09 -0.68 -23.72
N VAL A 269 14.72 -1.54 -22.78
CA VAL A 269 13.86 -2.71 -23.02
C VAL A 269 12.50 -2.45 -22.41
N VAL A 270 11.43 -2.67 -23.19
CA VAL A 270 10.06 -2.60 -22.70
C VAL A 270 9.37 -3.95 -22.91
N GLN A 271 8.91 -4.56 -21.83
CA GLN A 271 8.05 -5.74 -21.87
C GLN A 271 6.61 -5.32 -21.56
N ASP A 272 5.73 -5.41 -22.56
CA ASP A 272 4.35 -4.95 -22.43
C ASP A 272 3.41 -5.81 -23.28
N ILE A 273 2.12 -5.72 -23.00
CA ILE A 273 1.04 -6.37 -23.73
C ILE A 273 0.53 -5.48 -24.90
N PHE A 274 0.90 -4.20 -24.92
CA PHE A 274 0.59 -3.25 -25.98
C PHE A 274 1.81 -2.44 -26.41
N MET A 275 1.76 -1.87 -27.62
CA MET A 275 2.68 -0.80 -28.00
C MET A 275 2.24 0.49 -27.30
N THR A 276 2.78 0.73 -26.10
CA THR A 276 2.54 1.94 -25.30
C THR A 276 3.46 3.08 -25.74
N GLU A 277 3.17 4.30 -25.29
CA GLU A 277 4.02 5.47 -25.53
C GLU A 277 5.44 5.27 -24.98
N THR A 278 5.61 4.47 -23.93
CA THR A 278 6.93 4.06 -23.44
C THR A 278 7.57 3.01 -24.36
N ALA A 279 6.80 2.03 -24.83
CA ALA A 279 7.31 1.00 -25.74
C ALA A 279 7.75 1.57 -27.10
N GLU A 280 7.11 2.63 -27.59
CA GLU A 280 7.51 3.34 -28.81
C GLU A 280 8.91 3.97 -28.72
N LEU A 281 9.40 4.23 -27.51
CA LEU A 281 10.76 4.75 -27.27
C LEU A 281 11.81 3.64 -27.09
N ALA A 282 11.41 2.37 -27.01
CA ALA A 282 12.30 1.27 -26.65
C ALA A 282 13.19 0.82 -27.82
N ASP A 283 14.41 0.41 -27.50
CA ASP A 283 15.28 -0.28 -28.46
C ASP A 283 14.78 -1.71 -28.73
N VAL A 284 14.21 -2.35 -27.70
CA VAL A 284 13.65 -3.70 -27.76
C VAL A 284 12.29 -3.74 -27.08
N VAL A 285 11.30 -4.26 -27.79
CA VAL A 285 9.98 -4.59 -27.23
C VAL A 285 9.83 -6.09 -27.11
N LEU A 286 9.52 -6.58 -25.90
CA LEU A 286 9.26 -7.99 -25.62
C LEU A 286 7.76 -8.20 -25.38
N PRO A 287 7.03 -8.88 -26.28
CA PRO A 287 5.58 -9.03 -26.16
C PRO A 287 5.22 -9.97 -25.00
N ALA A 288 4.49 -9.44 -24.01
CA ALA A 288 4.03 -10.19 -22.84
C ALA A 288 2.60 -10.72 -23.02
N ALA A 289 2.27 -11.79 -22.30
CA ALA A 289 0.93 -12.33 -22.19
C ALA A 289 0.08 -11.54 -21.18
N CYS A 290 -1.19 -11.30 -21.52
CA CYS A 290 -2.14 -10.63 -20.64
C CYS A 290 -2.64 -11.55 -19.50
N PHE A 291 -3.41 -11.00 -18.56
CA PHE A 291 -3.86 -11.75 -17.37
C PHE A 291 -4.67 -13.01 -17.69
N ALA A 292 -5.40 -13.03 -18.80
CA ALA A 292 -6.24 -14.17 -19.23
C ALA A 292 -5.43 -15.24 -19.97
N GLU A 293 -4.18 -14.95 -20.32
CA GLU A 293 -3.30 -15.80 -21.12
C GLU A 293 -2.22 -16.48 -20.27
N LYS A 294 -2.11 -16.08 -19.00
CA LYS A 294 -1.11 -16.59 -18.07
C LYS A 294 -1.73 -17.13 -16.79
N ASP A 295 -0.87 -17.77 -16.03
CA ASP A 295 -1.19 -18.51 -14.84
C ASP A 295 -0.37 -17.95 -13.68
N GLY A 296 -0.98 -17.76 -12.50
CA GLY A 296 -0.27 -17.16 -11.37
C GLY A 296 -1.16 -16.82 -10.19
N THR A 297 -0.74 -15.81 -9.43
CA THR A 297 -1.52 -15.25 -8.33
C THR A 297 -1.47 -13.73 -8.32
N PHE A 298 -2.51 -13.12 -7.74
CA PHE A 298 -2.51 -11.73 -7.33
C PHE A 298 -2.75 -11.61 -5.83
N SER A 299 -2.01 -10.75 -5.15
CA SER A 299 -2.31 -10.28 -3.80
C SER A 299 -3.01 -8.94 -3.89
N ASN A 300 -4.25 -8.87 -3.39
CA ASN A 300 -5.03 -7.63 -3.41
C ASN A 300 -4.74 -6.71 -2.19
N THR A 301 -5.42 -5.56 -2.10
CA THR A 301 -5.23 -4.56 -1.02
C THR A 301 -5.43 -5.07 0.42
N GLU A 302 -6.20 -6.15 0.62
CA GLU A 302 -6.39 -6.81 1.93
C GLU A 302 -5.42 -7.98 2.16
N ARG A 303 -4.35 -8.06 1.37
CA ARG A 303 -3.29 -9.10 1.41
C ARG A 303 -3.80 -10.49 1.02
N LYS A 304 -4.97 -10.57 0.37
CA LYS A 304 -5.54 -11.85 -0.06
C LYS A 304 -4.88 -12.28 -1.36
N VAL A 305 -4.15 -13.40 -1.29
CA VAL A 305 -3.56 -14.10 -2.43
C VAL A 305 -4.67 -14.89 -3.13
N GLN A 306 -4.87 -14.62 -4.42
CA GLN A 306 -5.93 -15.20 -5.24
C GLN A 306 -5.34 -15.78 -6.52
N ARG A 307 -5.90 -16.89 -6.96
CA ARG A 307 -5.47 -17.60 -8.16
C ARG A 307 -5.88 -16.88 -9.45
N VAL A 308 -4.94 -16.72 -10.39
CA VAL A 308 -5.17 -16.30 -11.78
C VAL A 308 -4.95 -17.50 -12.68
N ARG A 309 -5.89 -17.81 -13.58
CA ARG A 309 -5.83 -18.97 -14.46
C ARG A 309 -5.81 -18.54 -15.90
N ARG A 310 -5.02 -19.27 -16.69
CA ARG A 310 -5.05 -19.14 -18.14
C ARG A 310 -6.41 -19.58 -18.67
N ALA A 311 -7.08 -18.69 -19.38
CA ALA A 311 -8.35 -18.92 -20.06
C ALA A 311 -8.17 -19.09 -21.58
N VAL A 312 -7.16 -18.44 -22.16
CA VAL A 312 -6.85 -18.47 -23.60
C VAL A 312 -5.34 -18.60 -23.82
N ILE A 313 -4.92 -18.90 -25.05
CA ILE A 313 -3.50 -18.99 -25.41
C ILE A 313 -2.99 -17.58 -25.74
N PRO A 314 -1.78 -17.18 -25.30
CA PRO A 314 -1.17 -15.91 -25.71
C PRO A 314 -1.15 -15.72 -27.24
N PRO A 315 -1.38 -14.50 -27.76
CA PRO A 315 -1.37 -14.24 -29.19
C PRO A 315 0.05 -14.20 -29.76
N GLY A 316 0.19 -14.68 -31.00
CA GLY A 316 1.46 -14.58 -31.75
C GLY A 316 2.63 -15.22 -31.00
N GLU A 317 3.69 -14.44 -30.79
CA GLU A 317 4.90 -14.85 -30.08
C GLU A 317 4.92 -14.40 -28.61
N ALA A 318 3.81 -13.86 -28.09
CA ALA A 318 3.72 -13.40 -26.72
C ALA A 318 3.96 -14.55 -25.74
N LYS A 319 4.74 -14.28 -24.70
CA LYS A 319 5.07 -15.24 -23.62
C LYS A 319 4.62 -14.66 -22.28
N ASP A 320 4.34 -15.52 -21.31
CA ASP A 320 4.17 -15.06 -19.94
C ASP A 320 5.48 -14.44 -19.41
N ASP A 321 5.35 -13.51 -18.47
CA ASP A 321 6.49 -12.71 -17.99
C ASP A 321 7.61 -13.58 -17.39
N ILE A 322 7.26 -14.69 -16.74
CA ILE A 322 8.21 -15.61 -16.12
C ILE A 322 9.03 -16.31 -17.21
N SER A 323 8.39 -16.79 -18.27
CA SER A 323 9.08 -17.40 -19.41
C SER A 323 10.07 -16.44 -20.07
N ILE A 324 9.72 -15.15 -20.21
CA ILE A 324 10.62 -14.14 -20.77
C ILE A 324 11.83 -13.92 -19.86
N ILE A 325 11.60 -13.71 -18.56
CA ILE A 325 12.65 -13.45 -17.56
C ILE A 325 13.60 -14.66 -17.44
N THR A 326 13.07 -15.88 -17.39
CA THR A 326 13.87 -17.10 -17.26
C THR A 326 14.72 -17.36 -18.51
N GLU A 327 14.19 -17.11 -19.71
CA GLU A 327 14.95 -17.22 -20.96
C GLU A 327 16.08 -16.17 -21.04
N LEU A 328 15.79 -14.93 -20.66
CA LEU A 328 16.78 -13.86 -20.58
C LEU A 328 17.88 -14.19 -19.57
N SER A 329 17.50 -14.61 -18.36
CA SER A 329 18.43 -14.98 -17.29
C SER A 329 19.37 -16.10 -17.73
N LYS A 330 18.84 -17.14 -18.40
CA LYS A 330 19.65 -18.24 -18.93
C LYS A 330 20.68 -17.75 -19.95
N ARG A 331 20.30 -16.83 -20.85
CA ARG A 331 21.21 -16.23 -21.83
C ARG A 331 22.28 -15.34 -21.18
N LEU A 332 22.00 -14.78 -20.01
CA LEU A 332 22.94 -14.00 -19.20
C LEU A 332 23.83 -14.86 -18.27
N GLY A 333 23.68 -16.19 -18.31
CA GLY A 333 24.54 -17.12 -17.57
C GLY A 333 24.02 -17.55 -16.20
N TYR A 334 22.78 -17.20 -15.83
CA TYR A 334 22.12 -17.69 -14.62
C TYR A 334 20.86 -18.47 -14.98
N THR A 335 20.92 -19.79 -14.86
CA THR A 335 19.81 -20.67 -15.25
C THR A 335 18.76 -20.74 -14.14
N MET A 336 17.52 -20.37 -14.47
CA MET A 336 16.33 -20.55 -13.63
C MET A 336 15.46 -21.63 -14.26
N GLU A 337 15.18 -22.72 -13.54
CA GLU A 337 14.34 -23.82 -14.02
C GLU A 337 13.10 -23.95 -13.14
N TYR A 338 11.94 -23.65 -13.74
CA TYR A 338 10.64 -23.83 -13.11
C TYR A 338 9.72 -24.54 -14.11
N ASN A 339 9.05 -25.60 -13.68
CA ASN A 339 8.06 -26.31 -14.50
C ASN A 339 6.70 -25.60 -14.47
N SER A 340 6.44 -24.80 -13.44
CA SER A 340 5.19 -24.05 -13.29
C SER A 340 5.35 -22.82 -12.40
N PRO A 341 4.45 -21.83 -12.52
CA PRO A 341 4.37 -20.70 -11.58
C PRO A 341 4.04 -21.10 -10.13
N GLU A 342 3.58 -22.33 -9.88
CA GLU A 342 3.39 -22.84 -8.51
C GLU A 342 4.72 -23.08 -7.81
N GLU A 343 5.74 -23.60 -8.51
CA GLU A 343 7.08 -23.82 -7.94
C GLU A 343 7.73 -22.51 -7.49
N ILE A 344 7.44 -21.40 -8.18
CA ILE A 344 7.88 -20.05 -7.78
C ILE A 344 7.16 -19.59 -6.51
N LEU A 345 5.85 -19.87 -6.37
CA LEU A 345 5.12 -19.59 -5.12
C LEU A 345 5.67 -20.44 -3.96
N GLU A 346 6.03 -21.69 -4.22
CA GLU A 346 6.66 -22.57 -3.23
C GLU A 346 8.04 -22.03 -2.82
N GLU A 347 8.86 -21.62 -3.78
CA GLU A 347 10.14 -20.96 -3.49
C GLU A 347 9.95 -19.69 -2.66
N PHE A 348 8.98 -18.86 -3.03
CA PHE A 348 8.64 -17.65 -2.29
C PHE A 348 8.26 -17.99 -0.84
N GLY A 349 7.50 -19.06 -0.62
CA GLY A 349 7.20 -19.60 0.70
C GLY A 349 8.43 -20.06 1.50
N ARG A 350 9.44 -20.64 0.83
CA ARG A 350 10.70 -21.07 1.49
C ARG A 350 11.48 -19.86 2.03
N VAL A 351 11.57 -18.78 1.26
CA VAL A 351 12.35 -17.58 1.64
C VAL A 351 11.55 -16.59 2.50
N TRP A 352 10.22 -16.68 2.46
CA TRP A 352 9.30 -15.89 3.27
C TRP A 352 8.23 -16.77 3.92
N PRO A 353 8.49 -17.29 5.14
CA PRO A 353 7.58 -18.22 5.80
C PRO A 353 6.16 -17.70 6.00
N ALA A 354 5.91 -16.39 5.99
CA ALA A 354 4.56 -15.84 6.15
C ALA A 354 3.60 -16.18 5.00
N ILE A 355 4.08 -16.69 3.86
CA ILE A 355 3.24 -17.15 2.74
C ILE A 355 3.32 -18.67 2.51
N ALA A 356 4.17 -19.39 3.25
CA ALA A 356 4.48 -20.81 3.01
C ALA A 356 3.28 -21.75 3.09
N GLY A 357 2.23 -21.36 3.81
CA GLY A 357 0.98 -22.10 3.89
C GLY A 357 0.10 -21.96 2.65
N ILE A 358 0.34 -21.00 1.76
CA ILE A 358 -0.51 -20.73 0.59
C ILE A 358 0.01 -21.52 -0.61
N THR A 359 -0.74 -22.53 -1.03
CA THR A 359 -0.47 -23.35 -2.23
C THR A 359 -1.61 -23.21 -3.23
N TYR A 360 -1.42 -23.55 -4.51
CA TYR A 360 -2.49 -23.39 -5.51
C TYR A 360 -3.72 -24.21 -5.13
N GLY A 361 -3.53 -25.44 -4.65
CA GLY A 361 -4.62 -26.29 -4.18
C GLY A 361 -5.47 -25.64 -3.08
N ARG A 362 -4.88 -24.82 -2.19
CA ARG A 362 -5.63 -24.12 -1.14
C ARG A 362 -6.35 -22.87 -1.64
N ILE A 363 -5.80 -22.19 -2.64
CA ILE A 363 -6.41 -20.99 -3.23
C ILE A 363 -7.26 -21.29 -4.48
N GLU A 364 -7.51 -22.57 -4.77
CA GLU A 364 -8.24 -23.00 -5.96
C GLU A 364 -9.64 -22.40 -6.01
N LYS A 365 -10.37 -22.39 -4.89
CA LYS A 365 -11.72 -21.81 -4.84
C LYS A 365 -11.75 -20.41 -4.22
N HIS A 366 -10.96 -20.18 -3.19
CA HIS A 366 -10.99 -18.95 -2.40
C HIS A 366 -9.58 -18.51 -2.04
N GLY A 367 -9.30 -17.22 -2.17
CA GLY A 367 -8.00 -16.69 -1.77
C GLY A 367 -7.79 -16.65 -0.26
N ILE A 368 -6.52 -16.63 0.14
CA ILE A 368 -6.07 -16.63 1.54
C ILE A 368 -5.31 -15.35 1.84
N GLN A 369 -5.57 -14.73 2.98
CA GLN A 369 -4.85 -13.55 3.43
C GLN A 369 -3.58 -13.96 4.15
N TRP A 370 -2.44 -13.44 3.69
CA TRP A 370 -1.20 -13.59 4.45
C TRP A 370 -1.19 -12.61 5.65
N PRO A 371 -0.52 -12.96 6.78
CA PRO A 371 0.26 -14.19 7.01
C PRO A 371 -0.54 -15.51 7.02
N CYS A 372 0.07 -16.56 6.46
CA CYS A 372 -0.41 -17.93 6.47
C CYS A 372 0.83 -18.85 6.47
N PRO A 373 1.43 -19.12 7.64
CA PRO A 373 2.73 -19.78 7.70
C PRO A 373 2.72 -21.28 7.46
N THR A 374 1.57 -21.94 7.65
CA THR A 374 1.44 -23.40 7.53
C THR A 374 0.20 -23.75 6.71
N LYS A 375 0.18 -24.98 6.15
CA LYS A 375 -0.91 -25.46 5.28
C LYS A 375 -2.24 -25.65 6.03
N ASP A 376 -2.21 -25.76 7.35
CA ASP A 376 -3.37 -25.81 8.24
C ASP A 376 -3.81 -24.42 8.75
N HIS A 377 -2.95 -23.40 8.68
CA HIS A 377 -3.28 -22.05 9.13
C HIS A 377 -4.37 -21.42 8.22
N PRO A 378 -5.49 -20.90 8.76
CA PRO A 378 -6.63 -20.42 7.96
C PRO A 378 -6.35 -19.12 7.18
N GLY A 379 -5.23 -18.46 7.47
CA GLY A 379 -4.89 -17.11 7.01
C GLY A 379 -5.16 -16.07 8.09
N THR A 380 -4.70 -14.84 7.86
CA THR A 380 -4.78 -13.76 8.85
C THR A 380 -5.70 -12.64 8.36
N THR A 381 -6.94 -12.65 8.87
CA THR A 381 -7.99 -11.68 8.52
C THR A 381 -7.60 -10.24 8.86
N TYR A 382 -7.04 -10.02 10.06
CA TYR A 382 -6.50 -8.74 10.50
C TYR A 382 -5.17 -8.92 11.22
N LEU A 383 -4.31 -7.91 11.12
CA LEU A 383 -2.97 -7.91 11.68
C LEU A 383 -2.97 -7.47 13.16
N TYR A 384 -1.88 -7.77 13.87
CA TYR A 384 -1.54 -7.26 15.20
C TYR A 384 -2.40 -7.71 16.39
N LYS A 385 -3.19 -8.80 16.26
CA LYS A 385 -3.98 -9.39 17.37
C LYS A 385 -3.17 -9.66 18.65
N GLY A 386 -1.89 -10.03 18.50
CA GLY A 386 -0.97 -10.32 19.61
C GLY A 386 0.02 -9.20 19.94
N GLY A 387 0.06 -8.13 19.16
CA GLY A 387 1.10 -7.09 19.23
C GLY A 387 1.74 -6.81 17.87
N PHE A 388 2.63 -5.82 17.82
CA PHE A 388 3.36 -5.47 16.61
C PHE A 388 4.64 -6.31 16.49
N PRO A 389 5.09 -6.65 15.26
CA PRO A 389 6.33 -7.40 15.06
C PRO A 389 7.56 -6.78 15.74
N ARG A 390 7.56 -5.46 15.87
CA ARG A 390 8.62 -4.67 16.53
C ARG A 390 8.41 -4.46 18.04
N GLY A 391 7.41 -5.12 18.64
CA GLY A 391 7.02 -4.88 20.03
C GLY A 391 6.06 -3.70 20.17
N LYS A 392 6.52 -2.61 20.77
CA LYS A 392 5.76 -1.35 20.87
C LYS A 392 5.92 -0.56 19.57
N VAL A 393 4.89 0.19 19.20
CA VAL A 393 4.91 1.09 18.03
C VAL A 393 5.02 2.54 18.47
N HIS A 394 5.84 3.31 17.76
CA HIS A 394 6.03 4.72 18.05
C HIS A 394 4.86 5.57 17.58
N PHE A 395 4.40 6.47 18.45
CA PHE A 395 3.80 7.71 17.99
C PHE A 395 4.85 8.57 17.31
N THR A 396 4.50 9.20 16.19
CA THR A 396 5.42 10.02 15.39
C THR A 396 4.93 11.46 15.37
N PRO A 397 5.65 12.44 15.95
CA PRO A 397 5.33 13.85 15.79
C PRO A 397 5.30 14.24 14.31
N THR A 398 4.20 14.83 13.86
CA THR A 398 4.00 15.24 12.47
C THR A 398 3.68 16.73 12.44
N ALA A 399 4.58 17.53 11.88
CA ALA A 399 4.38 18.97 11.71
C ALA A 399 3.58 19.25 10.44
N TYR A 400 2.67 20.23 10.49
CA TYR A 400 2.03 20.73 9.28
C TYR A 400 3.04 21.57 8.49
N THR A 401 3.24 21.21 7.23
CA THR A 401 4.01 21.99 6.26
C THR A 401 3.06 22.40 5.14
N PRO A 402 2.98 23.69 4.77
CA PRO A 402 2.20 24.12 3.61
C PRO A 402 2.61 23.37 2.33
N PRO A 403 1.69 23.14 1.38
CA PRO A 403 2.04 22.58 0.08
C PRO A 403 3.15 23.38 -0.60
N ALA A 404 4.14 22.69 -1.17
CA ALA A 404 5.25 23.28 -1.91
C ALA A 404 4.87 23.63 -3.35
#